data_AF-A0A7V8VW35-F1
#
_entry.id   AF-A0A7V8VW35-F1
#
_cell.length_a   1.000
_cell.length_b   1.000
_cell.length_c   1.000
_cell.angle_alpha   90.00
_cell.angle_beta   90.00
_cell.angle_gamma   90.00
#
_symmetry.space_group_name_H-M   'P 1'
#
loop_
_entity.id
_entity.type
_entity.pdbx_description
1 polymer ?
#
loop_
_entity_poly.entity_id
_entity_poly.type
_entity_poly.pdbx_seq_one_letter_code
_entity_poly.pdbx_strand_id
1 'polypeptide(L)'
;TGLSLIVVLLLLARLNRPFLRDIARDSSRFWRVTAFTASALLGGSLIWVTLLDNWLQLSGEPYRLSRSWESQRVVFDPVATEIRTVSIALLLATAIGLAALFARHAGGYALQLGILIVATVAWIPLFIFQQRLNLLVLDAVESSSSWTGLAGITAFWVLRTAFGLLSIVATALIVTFLMAPFLTLILDLLRLRVEGTTTEADTFFTALEDRSGGYDDVPVKSHWRPIRRPM
;
A
#
# COMPACT_ATOMS: atom_id res chain seq x y z
N THR A 1 -4.31 18.09 -0.90
CA THR A 1 -3.82 16.71 -1.17
C THR A 1 -2.88 16.21 -0.08
N GLY A 2 -1.84 16.97 0.31
CA GLY A 2 -0.89 16.52 1.35
C GLY A 2 -1.50 16.24 2.73
N LEU A 3 -2.28 17.19 3.24
CA LEU A 3 -2.87 17.07 4.59
C LEU A 3 -3.84 15.90 4.70
N SER A 4 -4.65 15.67 3.67
CA SER A 4 -5.55 14.50 3.55
C SER A 4 -4.77 13.18 3.50
N LEU A 5 -3.60 13.16 2.87
CA LEU A 5 -2.75 11.98 2.79
C LEU A 5 -2.15 11.65 4.17
N ILE A 6 -1.68 12.66 4.90
CA ILE A 6 -1.20 12.52 6.29
C ILE A 6 -2.31 11.96 7.19
N VAL A 7 -3.54 12.46 7.07
CA VAL A 7 -4.68 11.95 7.85
C VAL A 7 -4.96 10.48 7.55
N VAL A 8 -4.98 10.08 6.28
CA VAL A 8 -5.19 8.67 5.88
C VAL A 8 -4.11 7.77 6.47
N LEU A 9 -2.85 8.20 6.47
CA LEU A 9 -1.76 7.41 7.04
C LEU A 9 -1.79 7.33 8.55
N LEU A 10 -2.15 8.42 9.24
CA LEU A 10 -2.35 8.41 10.69
C LEU A 10 -3.49 7.45 11.06
N LEU A 11 -4.57 7.44 10.28
CA LEU A 11 -5.66 6.48 10.44
C LEU A 11 -5.18 5.05 10.19
N LEU A 12 -4.46 4.79 9.10
CA LEU A 12 -3.90 3.46 8.81
C LEU A 12 -2.91 3.01 9.88
N ALA A 13 -2.02 3.88 10.36
CA ALA A 13 -1.09 3.60 11.44
C ALA A 13 -1.82 3.32 12.76
N ARG A 14 -2.92 4.03 13.02
CA ARG A 14 -3.78 3.79 14.19
C ARG A 14 -4.51 2.45 14.10
N LEU A 15 -5.05 2.11 12.94
CA LEU A 15 -5.74 0.83 12.69
C LEU A 15 -4.78 -0.35 12.78
N ASN A 16 -3.53 -0.17 12.31
CA ASN A 16 -2.49 -1.20 12.32
C ASN A 16 -1.51 -1.05 13.50
N ARG A 17 -1.92 -0.36 14.58
CA ARG A 17 -1.08 -0.15 15.77
C ARG A 17 -0.51 -1.43 16.38
N PRO A 18 -1.24 -2.56 16.51
CA PRO A 18 -0.66 -3.79 17.05
C PRO A 18 0.48 -4.31 16.17
N PHE A 19 0.28 -4.36 14.85
CA PHE A 19 1.31 -4.76 13.89
C PHE A 19 2.56 -3.87 13.95
N LEU A 20 2.37 -2.54 13.99
CA LEU A 20 3.48 -1.59 14.12
C LEU A 20 4.24 -1.76 15.44
N ARG A 21 3.52 -2.10 16.53
CA ARG A 21 4.12 -2.36 17.84
C ARG A 21 4.94 -3.64 17.83
N ASP A 22 4.49 -4.67 17.12
CA ASP A 22 5.22 -5.94 16.97
C ASP A 22 6.51 -5.74 16.18
N ILE A 23 6.46 -4.96 15.08
CA ILE A 23 7.66 -4.57 14.32
C ILE A 23 8.64 -3.77 15.19
N ALA A 24 8.14 -2.80 15.97
CA ALA A 24 8.99 -1.96 16.82
C ALA A 24 9.68 -2.74 17.95
N ARG A 25 9.07 -3.86 18.39
CA ARG A 25 9.57 -4.74 19.46
C ARG A 25 10.37 -5.93 18.93
N ASP A 26 10.67 -5.97 17.65
CA ASP A 26 11.43 -7.06 17.06
C ASP A 26 12.81 -7.20 17.73
N SER A 27 13.17 -8.42 18.10
CA SER A 27 14.45 -8.74 18.76
C SER A 27 15.64 -8.41 17.86
N SER A 28 15.47 -8.54 16.54
CA SER A 28 16.55 -8.27 15.59
C SER A 28 16.75 -6.78 15.33
N ARG A 29 18.00 -6.31 15.46
CA ARG A 29 18.36 -4.92 15.12
C ARG A 29 18.17 -4.63 13.63
N PHE A 30 18.48 -5.59 12.77
CA PHE A 30 18.37 -5.45 11.31
C PHE A 30 16.95 -5.06 10.90
N TRP A 31 15.94 -5.79 11.40
CA TRP A 31 14.56 -5.57 11.03
C TRP A 31 13.94 -4.31 11.61
N ARG A 32 14.40 -3.87 12.80
CA ARG A 32 14.06 -2.55 13.32
C ARG A 32 14.62 -1.42 12.46
N VAL A 33 15.85 -1.56 11.97
CA VAL A 33 16.43 -0.60 11.02
C VAL A 33 15.64 -0.61 9.72
N THR A 34 15.33 -1.78 9.15
CA THR A 34 14.50 -1.89 7.95
C THR A 34 13.13 -1.23 8.15
N ALA A 35 12.49 -1.43 9.30
CA ALA A 35 11.22 -0.80 9.64
C ALA A 35 11.31 0.72 9.72
N PHE A 36 12.34 1.23 10.38
CA PHE A 36 12.59 2.66 10.48
C PHE A 36 12.88 3.27 9.11
N THR A 37 13.75 2.64 8.31
CA THR A 37 14.08 3.07 6.95
C THR A 37 12.86 3.02 6.04
N ALA A 38 12.06 1.96 6.09
CA ALA A 38 10.82 1.86 5.30
C ALA A 38 9.80 2.93 5.71
N SER A 39 9.69 3.23 7.01
CA SER A 39 8.81 4.30 7.51
C SER A 39 9.31 5.68 7.10
N ALA A 40 10.63 5.91 7.12
CA ALA A 40 11.25 7.15 6.67
C ALA A 40 11.11 7.33 5.15
N LEU A 41 11.30 6.26 4.37
CA LEU A 41 11.06 6.25 2.92
C LEU A 41 9.60 6.49 2.59
N LEU A 42 8.68 5.87 3.32
CA LEU A 42 7.26 6.16 3.22
C LEU A 42 7.03 7.64 3.50
N GLY A 43 7.42 8.17 4.66
CA GLY A 43 7.30 9.60 4.99
C GLY A 43 7.88 10.53 3.89
N GLY A 44 9.08 10.24 3.43
CA GLY A 44 9.76 10.97 2.37
C GLY A 44 9.02 10.91 1.04
N SER A 45 8.53 9.74 0.63
CA SER A 45 7.73 9.57 -0.59
C SER A 45 6.44 10.38 -0.55
N LEU A 46 5.85 10.56 0.63
CA LEU A 46 4.59 11.29 0.78
C LEU A 46 4.80 12.79 0.77
N ILE A 47 5.86 13.26 1.41
CA ILE A 47 6.30 14.65 1.33
C ILE A 47 6.65 14.97 -0.13
N TRP A 48 7.38 14.08 -0.81
CA TRP A 48 7.73 14.21 -2.21
C TRP A 48 6.49 14.30 -3.11
N VAL A 49 5.57 13.35 -2.96
CA VAL A 49 4.31 13.31 -3.72
C VAL A 49 3.42 14.51 -3.44
N THR A 50 3.52 15.09 -2.24
CA THR A 50 2.73 16.27 -1.86
C THR A 50 3.30 17.57 -2.43
N LEU A 51 4.62 17.73 -2.39
CA LEU A 51 5.29 19.01 -2.66
C LEU A 51 5.73 19.16 -4.12
N LEU A 52 6.15 18.06 -4.74
CA LEU A 52 6.90 18.10 -6.00
C LEU A 52 6.29 17.25 -7.10
N ASP A 53 5.56 16.19 -6.74
CA ASP A 53 5.01 15.28 -7.74
C ASP A 53 3.56 15.60 -8.08
N ASN A 54 3.28 15.65 -9.38
CA ASN A 54 1.93 15.62 -9.90
C ASN A 54 1.53 14.16 -10.11
N TRP A 55 1.47 13.38 -9.02
CA TRP A 55 1.22 11.93 -9.09
C TRP A 55 -0.07 11.57 -9.85
N LEU A 56 -1.06 12.47 -9.85
CA LEU A 56 -2.26 12.39 -10.69
C LEU A 56 -1.94 12.30 -12.19
N GLN A 57 -0.90 12.99 -12.62
CA GLN A 57 -0.41 12.99 -14.00
C GLN A 57 0.35 11.69 -14.30
N LEU A 58 1.19 11.23 -13.36
CA LEU A 58 2.00 10.01 -13.44
C LEU A 58 1.14 8.73 -13.47
N SER A 59 0.16 8.64 -12.55
CA SER A 59 -0.82 7.54 -12.54
C SER A 59 -1.71 7.50 -13.78
N GLY A 60 -1.92 8.64 -14.45
CA GLY A 60 -2.68 8.73 -15.70
C GLY A 60 -1.91 8.31 -16.95
N GLU A 61 -0.59 8.13 -16.89
CA GLU A 61 0.23 7.80 -18.07
C GLU A 61 -0.08 6.46 -18.73
N PRO A 62 -0.24 5.34 -17.99
CA PRO A 62 -0.56 4.05 -18.58
C PRO A 62 -1.83 4.09 -19.43
N TYR A 63 -2.83 4.85 -18.98
CA TYR A 63 -4.07 5.02 -19.72
C TYR A 63 -3.89 5.82 -21.01
N ARG A 64 -3.05 6.87 -21.00
CA ARG A 64 -2.72 7.61 -22.22
C ARG A 64 -2.03 6.72 -23.24
N LEU A 65 -1.07 5.92 -22.79
CA LEU A 65 -0.38 4.94 -23.64
C LEU A 65 -1.34 3.89 -24.22
N SER A 66 -2.43 3.56 -23.50
CA SER A 66 -3.47 2.64 -23.98
C SER A 66 -4.44 3.25 -25.02
N ARG A 67 -4.40 4.56 -25.28
CA ARG A 67 -5.27 5.20 -26.29
C ARG A 67 -4.82 4.83 -27.70
N SER A 68 -5.79 4.58 -28.58
CA SER A 68 -5.54 4.18 -29.97
C SER A 68 -5.00 5.31 -30.85
N TRP A 69 -5.41 6.56 -30.60
CA TRP A 69 -5.02 7.71 -31.42
C TRP A 69 -3.87 8.49 -30.82
N GLU A 70 -2.90 8.84 -31.67
CA GLU A 70 -1.66 9.53 -31.27
C GLU A 70 -1.91 10.95 -30.76
N SER A 71 -2.92 11.65 -31.29
CA SER A 71 -3.38 12.94 -30.79
C SER A 71 -3.89 12.91 -29.34
N GLN A 72 -4.35 11.75 -28.86
CA GLN A 72 -4.80 11.56 -27.47
C GLN A 72 -3.66 11.15 -26.52
N ARG A 73 -2.45 10.92 -27.06
CA ARG A 73 -1.24 10.57 -26.29
C ARG A 73 -0.40 11.79 -25.95
N VAL A 74 -0.61 12.92 -26.62
CA VAL A 74 0.16 14.16 -26.43
C VAL A 74 -0.14 14.76 -25.06
N VAL A 75 0.92 15.08 -24.31
CA VAL A 75 0.82 15.71 -22.99
C VAL A 75 1.18 17.17 -23.11
N PHE A 76 0.24 18.05 -22.76
CA PHE A 76 0.56 19.45 -22.48
C PHE A 76 1.28 19.48 -21.12
N ASP A 77 2.56 19.86 -21.14
CA ASP A 77 3.46 19.94 -19.97
C ASP A 77 3.75 18.59 -19.29
N PRO A 78 4.62 17.73 -19.88
CA PRO A 78 4.97 16.45 -19.27
C PRO A 78 5.78 16.63 -17.99
N VAL A 79 5.53 15.77 -17.00
CA VAL A 79 6.35 15.73 -15.79
C VAL A 79 7.81 15.48 -16.18
N ALA A 80 8.69 16.37 -15.73
CA ALA A 80 10.12 16.29 -15.96
C ALA A 80 10.67 14.90 -15.61
N THR A 81 11.53 14.38 -16.48
CA THR A 81 12.05 13.00 -16.40
C THR A 81 12.75 12.74 -15.05
N GLU A 82 13.40 13.76 -14.50
CA GLU A 82 14.09 13.73 -13.22
C GLU A 82 13.11 13.49 -12.07
N ILE A 83 12.01 14.24 -12.04
CA ILE A 83 10.95 14.12 -11.01
C ILE A 83 10.34 12.73 -11.09
N ARG A 84 10.07 12.24 -12.30
CA ARG A 84 9.53 10.90 -12.53
C ARG A 84 10.46 9.81 -12.01
N THR A 85 11.75 9.92 -12.32
CA THR A 85 12.76 8.95 -11.90
C THR A 85 12.87 8.88 -10.39
N VAL A 86 12.90 10.03 -9.72
CA VAL A 86 12.92 10.10 -8.25
C VAL A 86 11.66 9.50 -7.64
N SER A 87 10.49 9.78 -8.22
CA SER A 87 9.20 9.27 -7.74
C SER A 87 9.11 7.75 -7.84
N ILE A 88 9.55 7.18 -8.98
CA ILE A 88 9.62 5.73 -9.19
C ILE A 88 10.63 5.10 -8.22
N ALA A 89 11.82 5.69 -8.08
CA ALA A 89 12.84 5.18 -7.17
C ALA A 89 12.37 5.16 -5.71
N LEU A 90 11.74 6.24 -5.25
CA LEU A 90 11.17 6.32 -3.90
C LEU A 90 10.03 5.31 -3.70
N LEU A 91 9.14 5.16 -4.68
CA LEU A 91 8.05 4.18 -4.63
C LEU A 91 8.60 2.76 -4.53
N LEU A 92 9.55 2.38 -5.38
CA LEU A 92 10.15 1.06 -5.38
C LEU A 92 10.92 0.78 -4.08
N ALA A 93 11.72 1.73 -3.61
CA ALA A 93 12.45 1.57 -2.35
C ALA A 93 11.50 1.40 -1.16
N THR A 94 10.42 2.18 -1.11
CA THR A 94 9.37 2.06 -0.09
C THR A 94 8.67 0.70 -0.18
N ALA A 95 8.26 0.30 -1.38
CA ALA A 95 7.58 -0.97 -1.64
C ALA A 95 8.45 -2.17 -1.25
N ILE A 96 9.74 -2.16 -1.58
CA ILE A 96 10.69 -3.22 -1.18
C ILE A 96 10.79 -3.31 0.34
N GLY A 97 10.95 -2.18 1.03
CA GLY A 97 11.03 -2.14 2.49
C GLY A 97 9.78 -2.67 3.16
N LEU A 98 8.60 -2.21 2.72
CA LEU A 98 7.31 -2.67 3.24
C LEU A 98 7.05 -4.14 2.91
N ALA A 99 7.38 -4.58 1.70
CA ALA A 99 7.21 -5.97 1.28
C ALA A 99 8.12 -6.91 2.07
N ALA A 100 9.35 -6.51 2.38
CA ALA A 100 10.26 -7.29 3.22
C ALA A 100 9.72 -7.43 4.66
N LEU A 101 9.19 -6.36 5.24
CA LEU A 101 8.54 -6.40 6.56
C LEU A 101 7.30 -7.28 6.54
N PHE A 102 6.49 -7.18 5.48
CA PHE A 102 5.29 -7.99 5.32
C PHE A 102 5.62 -9.50 5.20
N ALA A 103 6.61 -9.83 4.37
CA ALA A 103 7.11 -11.19 4.19
C ALA A 103 7.57 -11.82 5.51
N ARG A 104 8.22 -11.02 6.38
CA ARG A 104 8.64 -11.45 7.71
C ARG A 104 7.49 -11.63 8.70
N HIS A 105 6.58 -10.65 8.80
CA HIS A 105 5.66 -10.55 9.93
C HIS A 105 4.24 -11.07 9.67
N ALA A 106 3.74 -10.99 8.43
CA ALA A 106 2.37 -11.40 8.08
C ALA A 106 2.31 -12.70 7.27
N GLY A 107 3.45 -13.10 6.69
CA GLY A 107 3.78 -14.47 6.29
C GLY A 107 2.69 -15.30 5.60
N GLY A 108 2.77 -15.43 4.29
CA GLY A 108 1.94 -16.38 3.54
C GLY A 108 1.69 -15.94 2.11
N TYR A 109 2.10 -16.77 1.15
CA TYR A 109 1.90 -16.49 -0.28
C TYR A 109 0.42 -16.24 -0.61
N ALA A 110 -0.50 -17.01 -0.01
CA ALA A 110 -1.93 -16.86 -0.23
C ALA A 110 -2.44 -15.47 0.17
N LEU A 111 -1.99 -14.95 1.32
CA LEU A 111 -2.42 -13.65 1.82
C LEU A 111 -1.82 -12.51 0.98
N GLN A 112 -0.57 -12.64 0.54
CA GLN A 112 0.06 -11.68 -0.37
C GLN A 112 -0.67 -11.61 -1.72
N LEU A 113 -0.98 -12.77 -2.31
CA LEU A 113 -1.73 -12.85 -3.55
C LEU A 113 -3.17 -12.36 -3.39
N GLY A 114 -3.82 -12.67 -2.26
CA GLY A 114 -5.15 -12.18 -1.93
C GLY A 114 -5.21 -10.66 -1.87
N ILE A 115 -4.26 -10.02 -1.17
CA ILE A 115 -4.19 -8.55 -1.11
C ILE A 115 -3.86 -7.96 -2.49
N LEU A 116 -2.96 -8.58 -3.27
CA LEU A 116 -2.66 -8.13 -4.63
C LEU A 116 -3.91 -8.11 -5.52
N ILE A 117 -4.71 -9.18 -5.48
CA ILE A 117 -5.96 -9.29 -6.23
C ILE A 117 -6.95 -8.22 -5.76
N VAL A 118 -7.19 -8.10 -4.45
CA VAL A 118 -8.12 -7.11 -3.90
C VAL A 118 -7.69 -5.69 -4.25
N ALA A 119 -6.40 -5.38 -4.12
CA ALA A 119 -5.86 -4.06 -4.46
C ALA A 119 -6.02 -3.77 -5.96
N THR A 120 -5.79 -4.75 -6.83
CA THR A 120 -5.96 -4.60 -8.29
C THR A 120 -7.42 -4.41 -8.66
N VAL A 121 -8.33 -5.21 -8.10
CA VAL A 121 -9.78 -5.11 -8.35
C VAL A 121 -10.32 -3.76 -7.84
N ALA A 122 -9.86 -3.29 -6.67
CA ALA A 122 -10.23 -1.98 -6.14
C ALA A 122 -9.62 -0.82 -6.96
N TRP A 123 -8.40 -1.00 -7.49
CA TRP A 123 -7.70 0.02 -8.26
C TRP A 123 -8.42 0.38 -9.56
N ILE A 124 -8.97 -0.60 -10.28
CA ILE A 124 -9.66 -0.38 -11.58
C ILE A 124 -10.78 0.68 -11.49
N PRO A 125 -11.82 0.53 -10.64
CA PRO A 125 -12.88 1.53 -10.53
C PRO A 125 -12.37 2.86 -9.98
N LEU A 126 -11.46 2.85 -8.99
CA LEU A 126 -10.87 4.07 -8.44
C LEU A 126 -10.17 4.89 -9.53
N PHE A 127 -9.40 4.22 -10.38
CA PHE A 127 -8.73 4.82 -11.51
C PHE A 127 -9.71 5.40 -12.52
N ILE A 128 -10.75 4.66 -12.90
CA ILE A 128 -11.77 5.13 -13.84
C ILE A 128 -12.51 6.36 -13.29
N PHE A 129 -12.96 6.32 -12.03
CA PHE A 129 -13.64 7.45 -11.39
C PHE A 129 -12.72 8.67 -11.31
N GLN A 130 -11.45 8.48 -10.95
CA GLN A 130 -10.46 9.56 -10.91
C GLN A 130 -10.30 10.24 -12.27
N GLN A 131 -10.26 9.48 -13.37
CA GLN A 131 -10.20 10.04 -14.73
C GLN A 131 -11.46 10.84 -15.07
N ARG A 132 -12.64 10.32 -14.75
CA ARG A 132 -13.92 11.00 -15.00
C ARG A 132 -14.05 12.29 -14.19
N LEU A 133 -13.66 12.26 -12.92
CA LEU A 133 -13.69 13.43 -12.05
C LEU A 133 -12.69 14.51 -12.49
N ASN A 134 -11.52 14.14 -13.04
CA ASN A 134 -10.59 15.10 -13.61
C ASN A 134 -11.23 15.89 -14.77
N LEU A 135 -11.93 15.21 -15.68
CA LEU A 135 -12.62 15.85 -16.81
C LEU A 135 -13.76 16.76 -16.33
N LEU A 136 -14.61 16.26 -15.42
CA LEU A 136 -15.74 17.02 -14.90
C LEU A 136 -15.31 18.28 -14.14
N VAL A 137 -14.20 18.23 -13.39
CA VAL A 137 -13.69 19.41 -12.68
C VAL A 137 -13.15 20.44 -13.66
N LEU A 138 -12.50 20.03 -14.75
CA LEU A 138 -11.99 20.95 -15.78
C LEU A 138 -13.17 21.69 -16.46
N ASP A 139 -14.15 20.93 -16.95
CA ASP A 139 -15.34 21.49 -17.62
C ASP A 139 -16.15 22.39 -16.68
N ALA A 140 -16.24 22.03 -15.39
CA ALA A 140 -16.98 22.82 -14.40
C ALA A 140 -16.28 24.15 -14.08
N VAL A 141 -14.95 24.18 -13.99
CA VAL A 141 -14.18 25.42 -13.75
C VAL A 141 -14.36 26.40 -14.91
N GLU A 142 -14.40 25.91 -16.15
CA GLU A 142 -14.56 26.75 -17.35
C GLU A 142 -16.00 27.28 -17.50
N SER A 143 -17.00 26.56 -17.03
CA SER A 143 -18.42 26.88 -17.24
C SER A 143 -19.11 27.62 -16.08
N SER A 144 -18.50 27.66 -14.88
CA SER A 144 -19.17 28.23 -13.71
C SER A 144 -18.89 29.72 -13.52
N SER A 145 -19.96 30.53 -13.50
CA SER A 145 -19.93 31.94 -13.07
C SER A 145 -20.79 32.23 -11.82
N SER A 146 -21.42 31.20 -11.25
CA SER A 146 -22.37 31.31 -10.13
C SER A 146 -21.85 30.68 -8.83
N TRP A 147 -22.27 31.21 -7.69
CA TRP A 147 -21.92 30.72 -6.35
C TRP A 147 -22.34 29.26 -6.09
N THR A 148 -23.48 28.83 -6.64
CA THR A 148 -23.93 27.42 -6.59
C THR A 148 -23.04 26.51 -7.45
N GLY A 149 -22.51 27.01 -8.56
CA GLY A 149 -21.49 26.31 -9.35
C GLY A 149 -20.19 26.11 -8.58
N LEU A 150 -19.73 27.13 -7.84
CA LEU A 150 -18.54 27.05 -6.99
C LEU A 150 -18.68 26.00 -5.86
N ALA A 151 -19.85 25.90 -5.24
CA ALA A 151 -20.12 24.87 -4.22
C ALA A 151 -20.07 23.45 -4.81
N GLY A 152 -20.66 23.24 -6.00
CA GLY A 152 -20.57 21.97 -6.74
C GLY A 152 -19.13 21.59 -7.11
N ILE A 153 -18.36 22.56 -7.64
CA ILE A 153 -16.94 22.36 -7.98
C ILE A 153 -16.13 21.93 -6.76
N THR A 154 -16.39 22.56 -5.61
CA THR A 154 -15.68 22.24 -4.36
C THR A 154 -15.95 20.80 -3.94
N ALA A 155 -17.20 20.33 -4.02
CA ALA A 155 -17.55 18.93 -3.73
C ALA A 155 -16.88 17.94 -4.69
N PHE A 156 -16.89 18.22 -5.99
CA PHE A 156 -16.19 17.40 -6.99
C PHE A 156 -14.68 17.40 -6.79
N TRP A 157 -14.10 18.51 -6.34
CA TRP A 157 -12.67 18.61 -6.05
C TRP A 157 -12.26 17.78 -4.83
N VAL A 158 -13.08 17.76 -3.77
CA VAL A 158 -12.89 16.89 -2.61
C VAL A 158 -13.01 15.42 -3.02
N LEU A 159 -14.03 15.07 -3.80
CA LEU A 159 -14.23 13.70 -4.30
C LEU A 159 -13.03 13.25 -5.14
N ARG A 160 -12.61 14.07 -6.11
CA ARG A 160 -11.41 13.86 -6.94
C ARG A 160 -10.18 13.60 -6.07
N THR A 161 -9.98 14.39 -5.03
CA THR A 161 -8.86 14.25 -4.11
C THR A 161 -8.93 12.92 -3.35
N ALA A 162 -10.09 12.54 -2.83
CA ALA A 162 -10.28 11.29 -2.11
C ALA A 162 -10.03 10.06 -3.00
N PHE A 163 -10.61 10.03 -4.21
CA PHE A 163 -10.36 8.95 -5.16
C PHE A 163 -8.90 8.89 -5.61
N GLY A 164 -8.26 10.04 -5.80
CA GLY A 164 -6.82 10.11 -6.10
C GLY A 164 -5.96 9.50 -4.99
N LEU A 165 -6.27 9.78 -3.72
CA LEU A 165 -5.57 9.20 -2.58
C LEU A 165 -5.77 7.69 -2.48
N LEU A 166 -7.01 7.21 -2.66
CA LEU A 166 -7.29 5.78 -2.65
C LEU A 166 -6.57 5.06 -3.80
N SER A 167 -6.50 5.68 -4.98
CA SER A 167 -5.76 5.17 -6.13
C SER A 167 -4.25 5.11 -5.87
N ILE A 168 -3.68 6.12 -5.18
CA ILE A 168 -2.27 6.11 -4.71
C ILE A 168 -2.03 4.91 -3.79
N VAL A 169 -2.86 4.77 -2.76
CA VAL A 169 -2.72 3.68 -1.78
C VAL A 169 -2.85 2.32 -2.46
N ALA A 170 -3.83 2.15 -3.35
CA ALA A 170 -4.01 0.91 -4.11
C ALA A 170 -2.81 0.62 -5.02
N THR A 171 -2.25 1.63 -5.69
CA THR A 171 -1.01 1.48 -6.48
C THR A 171 0.16 1.04 -5.61
N ALA A 172 0.36 1.69 -4.46
CA ALA A 172 1.42 1.33 -3.53
C ALA A 172 1.27 -0.10 -2.99
N LEU A 173 0.03 -0.52 -2.70
CA LEU A 173 -0.27 -1.90 -2.33
C LEU A 173 0.05 -2.87 -3.47
N ILE A 174 -0.40 -2.60 -4.71
CA ILE A 174 -0.10 -3.45 -5.87
C ILE A 174 1.41 -3.63 -6.03
N VAL A 175 2.19 -2.55 -6.03
CA VAL A 175 3.65 -2.63 -6.19
C VAL A 175 4.29 -3.40 -5.02
N THR A 176 3.87 -3.14 -3.79
CA THR A 176 4.37 -3.85 -2.60
C THR A 176 4.07 -5.35 -2.67
N PHE A 177 2.83 -5.72 -2.99
CA PHE A 177 2.38 -7.12 -3.02
C PHE A 177 2.76 -7.86 -4.30
N LEU A 178 3.15 -7.15 -5.35
CA LEU A 178 3.83 -7.75 -6.51
C LEU A 178 5.26 -8.17 -6.16
N MET A 179 5.95 -7.39 -5.32
CA MET A 179 7.32 -7.67 -4.87
C MET A 179 7.38 -8.66 -3.69
N ALA A 180 6.33 -8.70 -2.85
CA ALA A 180 6.30 -9.51 -1.64
C ALA A 180 6.56 -11.02 -1.86
N PRO A 181 6.01 -11.70 -2.88
CA PRO A 181 6.28 -13.12 -3.12
C PRO A 181 7.76 -13.39 -3.42
N PHE A 182 8.39 -12.53 -4.22
CA PHE A 182 9.80 -12.63 -4.56
C PHE A 182 10.69 -12.43 -3.34
N LEU A 183 10.38 -11.40 -2.52
CA LEU A 183 11.13 -11.16 -1.28
C LEU A 183 10.90 -12.27 -0.26
N THR A 184 9.70 -12.83 -0.17
CA THR A 184 9.41 -13.97 0.70
C THR A 184 10.25 -15.18 0.28
N LEU A 185 10.31 -15.49 -1.02
CA LEU A 185 11.16 -16.54 -1.56
C LEU A 185 12.64 -16.32 -1.22
N ILE A 186 13.16 -15.11 -1.41
CA ILE A 186 14.55 -14.77 -1.09
C ILE A 186 14.82 -14.92 0.41
N LEU A 187 13.93 -14.43 1.27
CA LEU A 187 14.08 -14.52 2.73
C LEU A 187 13.98 -15.96 3.23
N ASP A 188 13.14 -16.78 2.60
CA ASP A 188 13.05 -18.21 2.87
C ASP A 188 14.33 -18.94 2.45
N LEU A 189 14.86 -18.66 1.25
CA LEU A 189 16.13 -19.21 0.78
C LEU A 189 17.30 -18.84 1.70
N LEU A 190 17.33 -17.59 2.18
CA LEU A 190 18.35 -17.09 3.11
C LEU A 190 18.09 -17.52 4.57
N ARG A 191 16.98 -18.22 4.86
CA ARG A 191 16.56 -18.62 6.22
C ARG A 191 16.48 -17.44 7.20
N LEU A 192 16.18 -16.25 6.69
CA LEU A 192 16.03 -15.02 7.49
C LEU A 192 14.59 -14.86 8.01
N ARG A 193 13.66 -15.68 7.52
CA ARG A 193 12.28 -15.72 7.97
C ARG A 193 12.18 -16.62 9.20
N VAL A 194 12.02 -16.00 10.36
CA VAL A 194 11.53 -16.67 11.56
C VAL A 194 10.07 -16.29 11.67
N GLU A 195 9.18 -17.24 11.39
CA GLU A 195 7.74 -17.03 11.57
C GLU A 195 7.47 -16.81 13.05
N GLY A 196 7.34 -15.55 13.45
CA GLY A 196 6.74 -15.20 14.73
C GLY A 196 5.24 -15.38 14.60
N THR A 197 4.63 -16.19 15.46
CA THR A 197 3.18 -16.14 15.64
C THR A 197 2.83 -14.72 16.03
N THR A 198 2.01 -14.03 15.21
CA THR A 198 1.52 -12.71 15.57
C THR A 198 0.71 -12.83 16.86
N THR A 199 0.72 -11.79 17.69
CA THR A 199 0.00 -11.79 18.98
C THR A 199 -1.50 -12.12 18.81
N GLU A 200 -2.06 -11.77 17.65
CA GLU A 200 -3.44 -12.10 17.24
C GLU A 200 -3.63 -13.58 16.86
N ALA A 201 -2.69 -14.17 16.12
CA ALA A 201 -2.72 -15.61 15.85
C ALA A 201 -2.59 -16.40 17.16
N ASP A 202 -1.68 -15.99 18.05
CA ASP A 202 -1.51 -16.63 19.35
C ASP A 202 -2.79 -16.55 20.21
N THR A 203 -3.49 -15.42 20.22
CA THR A 203 -4.78 -15.29 20.94
C THR A 203 -5.89 -16.11 20.31
N PHE A 204 -5.97 -16.18 18.97
CA PHE A 204 -6.92 -17.06 18.28
C PHE A 204 -6.66 -18.54 18.59
N PHE A 205 -5.41 -19.00 18.51
CA PHE A 205 -5.05 -20.38 18.82
C PHE A 205 -5.26 -20.72 20.29
N THR A 206 -4.96 -19.79 21.21
CA THR A 206 -5.23 -19.98 22.64
C THR A 206 -6.74 -20.07 22.91
N ALA A 207 -7.55 -19.23 22.26
CA ALA A 207 -9.02 -19.32 22.38
C ALA A 207 -9.60 -20.59 21.73
N LEU A 208 -8.95 -21.13 20.70
CA LEU A 208 -9.30 -22.41 20.09
C LEU A 208 -8.94 -23.58 21.00
N GLU A 209 -7.78 -23.53 21.65
CA GLU A 209 -7.30 -24.51 22.62
C GLU A 209 -8.18 -24.53 23.89
N ASP A 210 -8.60 -23.35 24.37
CA ASP A 210 -9.57 -23.22 25.46
C ASP A 210 -10.97 -23.77 25.09
N ARG A 211 -11.38 -23.63 23.82
CA ARG A 211 -12.67 -24.13 23.32
C ARG A 211 -12.67 -25.61 22.94
N SER A 212 -11.52 -26.17 22.55
CA SER A 212 -11.39 -27.60 22.23
C SER A 212 -11.37 -28.48 23.48
N GLY A 213 -11.36 -27.90 24.68
CA GLY A 213 -11.85 -28.54 25.90
C GLY A 213 -11.25 -29.91 26.17
N GLY A 214 -9.93 -29.98 26.39
CA GLY A 214 -9.29 -31.12 27.07
C GLY A 214 -9.42 -32.49 26.42
N TYR A 215 -9.87 -32.61 25.17
CA TYR A 215 -9.78 -33.84 24.40
C TYR A 215 -8.47 -33.83 23.61
N ASP A 216 -7.56 -34.70 24.02
CA ASP A 216 -6.22 -35.02 23.49
C ASP A 216 -5.03 -34.31 24.16
N ASP A 217 -4.15 -35.13 24.75
CA ASP A 217 -2.89 -34.81 25.45
C ASP A 217 -1.79 -34.15 24.58
N VAL A 218 -2.15 -33.66 23.39
CA VAL A 218 -1.21 -33.04 22.45
C VAL A 218 -1.68 -31.61 22.18
N PRO A 219 -0.98 -30.58 22.71
CA PRO A 219 -1.38 -29.20 22.50
C PRO A 219 -1.46 -28.92 20.99
N VAL A 220 -2.59 -28.37 20.52
CA VAL A 220 -2.83 -28.11 19.08
C VAL A 220 -1.68 -27.27 18.49
N LYS A 221 -1.03 -26.44 19.32
CA LYS A 221 0.20 -25.71 19.01
C LYS A 221 1.36 -26.57 18.52
N SER A 222 1.49 -27.84 18.89
CA SER A 222 2.60 -28.70 18.43
C SER A 222 2.41 -29.25 17.03
N HIS A 223 1.17 -29.40 16.53
CA HIS A 223 0.92 -29.84 15.16
C HIS A 223 1.07 -28.72 14.12
N TRP A 224 0.88 -27.47 14.54
CA TRP A 224 1.00 -26.29 13.68
C TRP A 224 2.36 -25.62 13.71
N ARG A 225 3.27 -26.03 14.61
CA ARG A 225 4.67 -25.60 14.52
C ARG A 225 5.25 -26.16 13.22
N PRO A 226 5.76 -25.31 12.30
CA PRO A 226 6.49 -25.81 11.16
C PRO A 226 7.59 -26.72 11.70
N ILE A 227 7.66 -27.94 11.15
CA ILE A 227 8.63 -28.98 11.52
C ILE A 227 9.98 -28.30 11.68
N ARG A 228 10.43 -28.09 12.92
CA ARG A 228 11.80 -27.66 13.19
C ARG A 228 12.65 -28.84 12.79
N ARG A 229 13.12 -28.85 11.54
CA ARG A 229 14.14 -29.81 11.14
C ARG A 229 15.34 -29.58 12.05
N PRO A 230 15.81 -30.60 12.79
CA PRO A 230 17.02 -30.47 13.59
C PRO A 230 18.17 -30.02 12.67
N MET A 231 18.96 -29.07 13.16
CA MET A 231 20.19 -28.61 12.52
C MET A 231 21.24 -29.72 12.49
#